data_AF-A0A917DFM2-F1
#
_entry.id   AF-A0A917DFM2-F1
#
_cell.length_a   1.000
_cell.length_b   1.000
_cell.length_c   1.000
_cell.angle_alpha   90.00
_cell.angle_beta   90.00
_cell.angle_gamma   90.00
#
_symmetry.space_group_name_H-M   'P 1'
#
loop_
_entity.id
_entity.type
_entity.pdbx_description
1 polymer ?
#
loop_
_entity_poly.entity_id
_entity_poly.type
_entity_poly.pdbx_seq_one_letter_code
_entity_poly.pdbx_strand_id
1 'polypeptide(L)'
;MKKNVIYAMLLLFTVVLSSCKKEDALSRIDPNSTDVQMTAAGDQPTAATPEQPTITTTPPPSNGKFPVMTLNKKEHSFGDIKEGEKPETTFTFTNTGEADLIISNASGSCGCTVPEYPKEPIKPGKTGKLKVSFDSTGKPGMQQKSVTITCNTQQGTDVLTIKANVIPKPVSTTENQ
;
A
#
# COMPACT_ATOMS: atom_id res chain seq x y z
N MET A 1 8.23 43.48 -4.92
CA MET A 1 9.46 43.87 -5.67
C MET A 1 10.64 43.45 -4.81
N LYS A 2 11.61 42.59 -5.14
CA LYS A 2 12.06 41.89 -6.35
C LYS A 2 12.63 40.53 -5.87
N LYS A 3 12.40 39.51 -6.69
CA LYS A 3 12.90 38.14 -6.59
C LYS A 3 14.44 38.13 -6.80
N ASN A 4 15.09 37.02 -6.41
CA ASN A 4 16.22 36.35 -7.10
C ASN A 4 17.40 36.02 -6.17
N VAL A 5 17.53 34.75 -5.77
CA VAL A 5 18.84 34.16 -5.49
C VAL A 5 18.94 32.87 -6.29
N ILE A 6 20.00 32.84 -7.09
CA ILE A 6 20.28 31.97 -8.23
C ILE A 6 20.91 30.67 -7.72
N TYR A 7 20.32 29.55 -8.12
CA TYR A 7 20.89 28.21 -7.99
C TYR A 7 22.05 28.06 -8.99
N ALA A 8 23.28 27.94 -8.48
CA ALA A 8 24.43 27.49 -9.27
C ALA A 8 24.62 25.99 -9.03
N MET A 9 24.00 25.23 -9.91
CA MET A 9 24.11 23.79 -10.09
C MET A 9 25.40 23.48 -10.86
N LEU A 10 26.42 22.93 -10.20
CA LEU A 10 27.60 22.37 -10.86
C LEU A 10 27.56 20.85 -10.72
N LEU A 11 26.99 20.21 -11.75
CA LEU A 11 26.99 18.77 -11.98
C LEU A 11 28.37 18.31 -12.47
N LEU A 12 28.98 17.38 -11.74
CA LEU A 12 29.95 16.44 -12.29
C LEU A 12 30.06 15.25 -11.34
N PHE A 13 29.16 14.27 -11.49
CA PHE A 13 29.41 12.93 -10.98
C PHE A 13 29.04 11.90 -12.04
N THR A 14 30.05 11.10 -12.32
CA THR A 14 30.27 10.18 -13.42
C THR A 14 29.29 9.02 -13.44
N VAL A 15 28.81 8.71 -14.64
CA VAL A 15 28.08 7.50 -15.00
C VAL A 15 28.98 6.28 -14.76
N VAL A 16 28.57 5.36 -13.88
CA VAL A 16 29.10 4.00 -13.80
C VAL A 16 27.99 3.04 -14.21
N LEU A 17 28.13 2.47 -15.41
CA LEU A 17 27.27 1.37 -15.89
C LEU A 17 27.80 0.05 -15.31
N SER A 18 27.29 -0.35 -14.15
CA SER A 18 27.45 -1.73 -13.67
C SER A 18 26.34 -2.61 -14.24
N SER A 19 26.68 -3.34 -15.30
CA SER A 19 25.98 -4.55 -15.72
C SER A 19 26.27 -5.68 -14.72
N CYS A 20 25.27 -6.09 -13.95
CA CYS A 20 25.23 -7.45 -13.38
C CYS A 20 23.96 -8.12 -13.90
N LYS A 21 24.13 -8.91 -14.95
CA LYS A 21 23.09 -9.79 -15.51
C LYS A 21 23.43 -11.21 -15.05
N LYS A 22 22.55 -11.72 -14.19
CA LYS A 22 22.10 -13.11 -14.08
C LYS A 22 23.16 -14.18 -13.83
N GLU A 23 23.16 -14.64 -12.59
CA GLU A 23 23.77 -15.88 -12.13
C GLU A 23 22.72 -16.98 -12.34
N ASP A 24 23.01 -17.94 -13.22
CA ASP A 24 22.20 -19.13 -13.44
C ASP A 24 22.48 -20.14 -12.32
N ALA A 25 21.62 -20.18 -11.30
CA ALA A 25 21.58 -21.27 -10.34
C ALA A 25 20.73 -22.42 -10.91
N LEU A 26 21.43 -23.34 -11.56
CA LEU A 26 20.99 -24.69 -11.88
C LEU A 26 20.72 -25.48 -10.59
N SER A 27 19.48 -25.93 -10.39
CA SER A 27 19.24 -27.15 -9.61
C SER A 27 18.16 -28.02 -10.26
N ARG A 28 18.66 -28.99 -11.02
CA ARG A 28 18.22 -30.40 -11.10
C ARG A 28 16.71 -30.68 -11.01
N ILE A 29 16.14 -30.95 -12.19
CA ILE A 29 14.95 -31.78 -12.39
C ILE A 29 15.40 -33.24 -12.29
N ASP A 30 14.84 -34.00 -11.35
CA ASP A 30 14.93 -35.47 -11.31
C ASP A 30 13.70 -36.06 -12.04
N PRO A 31 13.87 -36.75 -13.17
CA PRO A 31 12.77 -37.38 -13.90
C PRO A 31 12.77 -38.90 -13.65
N ASN A 32 12.48 -39.35 -12.43
CA ASN A 32 12.13 -40.76 -12.21
C ASN A 32 11.52 -41.01 -10.83
N SER A 33 10.21 -40.79 -10.69
CA SER A 33 9.40 -41.56 -9.74
C SER A 33 8.10 -41.94 -10.42
N THR A 34 8.15 -43.12 -11.03
CA THR A 34 7.00 -43.84 -11.56
C THR A 34 6.27 -44.52 -10.41
N ASP A 35 4.94 -44.41 -10.47
CA ASP A 35 3.91 -45.28 -9.88
C ASP A 35 3.69 -45.27 -8.36
N VAL A 36 2.48 -44.84 -7.93
CA VAL A 36 1.49 -45.76 -7.34
C VAL A 36 0.08 -45.26 -7.64
N GLN A 37 -0.66 -46.09 -8.37
CA GLN A 37 -2.10 -46.08 -8.58
C GLN A 37 -2.88 -46.36 -7.27
N MET A 38 -3.91 -45.55 -6.94
CA MET A 38 -4.92 -45.94 -5.95
C MET A 38 -6.32 -45.64 -6.47
N THR A 39 -7.12 -46.71 -6.52
CA THR A 39 -8.52 -46.77 -6.91
C THR A 39 -9.47 -46.55 -5.72
N ALA A 40 -10.72 -46.24 -6.09
CA ALA A 40 -11.98 -46.39 -5.35
C ALA A 40 -12.51 -45.22 -4.51
N ALA A 41 -13.55 -44.61 -5.08
CA ALA A 41 -14.85 -44.23 -4.50
C ALA A 41 -14.94 -43.90 -3.00
N GLY A 42 -15.23 -42.63 -2.72
CA GLY A 42 -15.82 -42.15 -1.48
C GLY A 42 -16.71 -40.95 -1.79
N ASP A 43 -18.02 -41.18 -1.70
CA ASP A 43 -19.08 -40.18 -1.77
C ASP A 43 -19.14 -39.44 -0.42
N GLN A 44 -18.89 -38.13 -0.39
CA GLN A 44 -19.30 -37.24 0.72
C GLN A 44 -19.04 -35.75 0.38
N PRO A 45 -19.70 -34.80 1.05
CA PRO A 45 -20.78 -33.98 0.49
C PRO A 45 -20.33 -32.56 0.07
N THR A 46 -21.15 -31.94 -0.75
CA THR A 46 -21.11 -30.52 -1.17
C THR A 46 -20.89 -29.58 0.01
N ALA A 47 -19.65 -29.13 0.20
CA ALA A 47 -19.33 -27.96 1.00
C ALA A 47 -19.53 -26.72 0.13
N ALA A 48 -20.52 -25.91 0.49
CA ALA A 48 -20.72 -24.58 -0.08
C ALA A 48 -19.46 -23.74 0.17
N THR A 49 -18.71 -23.48 -0.90
CA THR A 49 -17.65 -22.48 -0.93
C THR A 49 -18.28 -21.11 -0.61
N PRO A 50 -17.79 -20.36 0.39
CA PRO A 50 -18.19 -18.97 0.56
C PRO A 50 -17.75 -18.20 -0.69
N GLU A 51 -18.73 -17.60 -1.38
CA GLU A 51 -18.52 -16.75 -2.55
C GLU A 51 -17.56 -15.61 -2.18
N GLN A 52 -16.30 -15.75 -2.60
CA GLN A 52 -15.35 -14.66 -2.60
C GLN A 52 -15.88 -13.59 -3.57
N PRO A 53 -15.98 -12.31 -3.17
CA PRO A 53 -16.47 -11.25 -4.05
C PRO A 53 -15.59 -11.18 -5.30
N THR A 54 -16.24 -11.35 -6.45
CA THR A 54 -15.64 -11.29 -7.78
C THR A 54 -15.00 -9.91 -7.98
N ILE A 55 -13.67 -9.89 -8.13
CA ILE A 55 -12.93 -8.68 -8.46
C ILE A 55 -13.20 -8.41 -9.95
N THR A 56 -14.18 -7.56 -10.26
CA THR A 56 -14.41 -7.11 -11.63
C THR A 56 -13.29 -6.15 -12.03
N THR A 57 -12.29 -6.66 -12.74
CA THR A 57 -11.30 -5.85 -13.45
C THR A 57 -11.97 -5.23 -14.69
N THR A 58 -12.69 -4.12 -14.51
CA THR A 58 -13.19 -3.35 -15.65
C THR A 58 -11.98 -2.78 -16.43
N PRO A 59 -11.88 -3.00 -17.75
CA PRO A 59 -10.81 -2.43 -18.56
C PRO A 59 -10.81 -0.90 -18.48
N PRO A 60 -9.65 -0.24 -18.60
CA PRO A 60 -9.58 1.21 -18.60
C PRO A 60 -10.49 1.78 -19.71
N PRO A 61 -11.20 2.89 -19.46
CA PRO A 61 -12.12 3.50 -20.41
C PRO A 61 -11.42 3.85 -21.73
N SER A 62 -11.84 3.19 -22.81
CA SER A 62 -11.26 3.26 -24.17
C SER A 62 -11.49 4.59 -24.90
N ASN A 63 -12.14 5.58 -24.28
CA ASN A 63 -12.56 6.83 -24.93
C ASN A 63 -11.79 8.07 -24.40
N GLY A 64 -10.64 7.87 -23.74
CA GLY A 64 -9.83 8.97 -23.18
C GLY A 64 -10.42 9.65 -21.94
N LYS A 65 -11.54 9.15 -21.41
CA LYS A 65 -12.17 9.62 -20.18
C LYS A 65 -11.66 8.83 -19.00
N PHE A 66 -10.76 9.38 -18.19
CA PHE A 66 -10.20 8.67 -17.03
C PHE A 66 -10.88 9.10 -15.72
N PRO A 67 -10.92 8.22 -14.70
CA PRO A 67 -11.20 8.67 -13.34
C PRO A 67 -10.03 9.53 -12.85
N VAL A 68 -10.34 10.48 -11.97
CA VAL A 68 -9.34 11.37 -11.35
C VAL A 68 -9.59 11.39 -9.86
N MET A 69 -8.59 10.96 -9.08
CA MET A 69 -8.67 10.98 -7.62
C MET A 69 -8.14 12.30 -7.09
N THR A 70 -9.02 13.13 -6.53
CA THR A 70 -8.64 14.38 -5.86
C THR A 70 -8.71 14.20 -4.35
N LEU A 71 -7.56 14.28 -3.68
CA LEU A 71 -7.42 14.15 -2.23
C LEU A 71 -7.57 15.51 -1.53
N ASN A 72 -8.33 15.56 -0.43
CA ASN A 72 -8.45 16.77 0.38
C ASN A 72 -7.14 17.15 1.09
N LYS A 73 -6.35 16.14 1.48
CA LYS A 73 -5.01 16.28 2.04
C LYS A 73 -4.18 15.05 1.70
N LYS A 74 -2.86 15.19 1.63
CA LYS A 74 -1.93 14.06 1.41
C LYS A 74 -1.08 13.73 2.64
N GLU A 75 -1.11 14.57 3.67
CA GLU A 75 -0.35 14.36 4.90
C GLU A 75 -1.23 14.51 6.14
N HIS A 76 -0.92 13.76 7.19
CA HIS A 76 -1.46 13.94 8.53
C HIS A 76 -0.37 13.69 9.59
N SER A 77 -0.30 14.55 10.60
CA SER A 77 0.54 14.33 11.78
C SER A 77 -0.33 14.08 12.99
N PHE A 78 -0.05 13.01 13.73
CA PHE A 78 -0.67 12.70 15.02
C PHE A 78 -0.04 13.47 16.18
N GLY A 79 1.10 14.14 15.96
CA GLY A 79 1.87 14.77 17.04
C GLY A 79 2.52 13.73 17.95
N ASP A 80 2.59 14.03 19.24
CA ASP A 80 3.12 13.13 20.26
C ASP A 80 2.07 12.07 20.65
N ILE A 81 2.43 10.80 20.52
CA ILE A 81 1.60 9.65 20.90
C ILE A 81 2.38 8.73 21.83
N LYS A 82 1.69 8.00 22.71
CA LYS A 82 2.37 7.03 23.59
C LYS A 82 2.62 5.73 22.84
N GLU A 83 3.78 5.12 23.07
CA GLU A 83 4.07 3.81 22.51
C GLU A 83 3.01 2.77 22.92
N GLY A 84 2.48 2.06 21.92
CA GLY A 84 1.39 1.09 22.07
C GLY A 84 0.01 1.66 21.72
N GLU A 85 -0.11 2.98 21.49
CA GLU A 85 -1.33 3.57 20.94
C GLU A 85 -1.52 3.21 19.45
N LYS A 86 -2.78 3.21 19.02
CA LYS A 86 -3.20 2.93 17.64
C LYS A 86 -4.03 4.07 17.06
N PRO A 87 -3.46 5.27 16.86
CA PRO A 87 -4.21 6.39 16.32
C PRO A 87 -4.69 6.12 14.88
N GLU A 88 -5.83 6.70 14.54
CA GLU A 88 -6.45 6.60 13.22
C GLU A 88 -6.70 7.99 12.61
N THR A 89 -6.60 8.09 11.29
CA THR A 89 -6.99 9.29 10.54
C THR A 89 -7.75 8.91 9.29
N THR A 90 -8.68 9.76 8.86
CA THR A 90 -9.44 9.56 7.62
C THR A 90 -9.03 10.60 6.59
N PHE A 91 -8.64 10.12 5.41
CA PHE A 91 -8.45 10.91 4.21
C PHE A 91 -9.70 10.85 3.36
N THR A 92 -10.21 12.00 2.97
CA THR A 92 -11.37 12.10 2.08
C THR A 92 -10.88 12.40 0.67
N PHE A 93 -11.44 11.72 -0.32
CA PHE A 93 -11.11 11.91 -1.73
C PHE A 93 -12.37 11.96 -2.58
N THR A 94 -12.31 12.67 -3.69
CA THR A 94 -13.42 12.79 -4.64
C THR A 94 -12.96 12.32 -6.01
N ASN A 95 -13.80 11.53 -6.69
CA ASN A 95 -13.60 11.24 -8.10
C ASN A 95 -14.04 12.46 -8.93
N THR A 96 -13.09 13.25 -9.40
CA THR A 96 -13.34 14.44 -10.22
C THR A 96 -13.19 14.15 -11.72
N GLY A 97 -13.04 12.87 -12.09
CA GLY A 97 -12.93 12.43 -13.48
C GLY A 97 -14.27 12.11 -14.11
N GLU A 98 -14.21 11.41 -15.24
CA GLU A 98 -15.38 11.14 -16.09
C GLU A 98 -15.73 9.65 -16.20
N ALA A 99 -15.03 8.80 -15.46
CA ALA A 99 -15.28 7.36 -15.35
C ALA A 99 -15.24 6.93 -13.88
N ASP A 100 -15.72 5.73 -13.57
CA ASP A 100 -15.72 5.20 -12.21
C ASP A 100 -14.30 4.95 -11.71
N LEU A 101 -14.01 5.46 -10.50
CA LEU A 101 -12.73 5.28 -9.83
C LEU A 101 -12.75 3.98 -9.03
N ILE A 102 -11.80 3.10 -9.31
CA ILE A 102 -11.62 1.81 -8.65
C ILE A 102 -10.26 1.82 -7.94
N ILE A 103 -10.26 1.58 -6.64
CA ILE A 103 -9.05 1.37 -5.85
C ILE A 103 -8.79 -0.14 -5.81
N SER A 104 -7.75 -0.59 -6.52
CA SER A 104 -7.38 -2.00 -6.58
C SER A 104 -6.54 -2.43 -5.38
N ASN A 105 -5.75 -1.52 -4.81
CA ASN A 105 -4.97 -1.78 -3.62
C ASN A 105 -4.74 -0.49 -2.81
N ALA A 106 -4.61 -0.64 -1.49
CA ALA A 106 -3.94 0.35 -0.66
C ALA A 106 -3.06 -0.41 0.33
N SER A 107 -1.81 0.02 0.48
CA SER A 107 -0.83 -0.63 1.35
C SER A 107 0.02 0.42 2.08
N GLY A 108 0.25 0.19 3.37
CA GLY A 108 1.21 0.96 4.13
C GLY A 108 2.65 0.53 3.85
N SER A 109 3.61 1.40 4.15
CA SER A 109 5.05 1.10 4.02
C SER A 109 5.56 0.02 4.99
N CYS A 110 4.76 -0.33 6.01
CA CYS A 110 5.00 -1.40 6.98
C CYS A 110 3.66 -2.04 7.36
N GLY A 111 3.70 -3.28 7.88
CA GLY A 111 2.51 -3.90 8.49
C GLY A 111 1.94 -3.15 9.70
N CYS A 112 2.69 -2.19 10.24
CA CYS A 112 2.24 -1.28 11.29
C CYS A 112 1.32 -0.16 10.81
N THR A 113 1.15 0.04 9.50
CA THR A 113 0.26 1.05 8.92
C THR A 113 -0.77 0.36 8.04
N VAL A 114 -2.02 0.35 8.49
CA VAL A 114 -3.09 -0.42 7.84
C VAL A 114 -4.13 0.54 7.26
N PRO A 115 -4.32 0.56 5.93
CA PRO A 115 -5.38 1.33 5.29
C PRO A 115 -6.67 0.52 5.15
N GLU A 116 -7.81 1.18 5.38
CA GLU A 116 -9.15 0.71 5.07
C GLU A 116 -9.76 1.63 4.00
N TYR A 117 -10.27 1.05 2.91
CA TYR A 117 -10.70 1.78 1.72
C TYR A 117 -11.92 1.11 1.08
N PRO A 118 -12.75 1.87 0.35
CA PRO A 118 -13.92 1.33 -0.33
C PRO A 118 -13.52 0.35 -1.43
N LYS A 119 -14.24 -0.77 -1.50
CA LYS A 119 -14.07 -1.80 -2.55
C LYS A 119 -15.01 -1.61 -3.72
N GLU A 120 -16.04 -0.79 -3.54
CA GLU A 120 -16.99 -0.44 -4.57
C GLU A 120 -16.45 0.70 -5.46
N PRO A 121 -16.81 0.73 -6.75
CA PRO A 121 -16.45 1.84 -7.63
C PRO A 121 -17.03 3.19 -7.17
N ILE A 122 -16.21 4.22 -7.17
CA ILE A 122 -16.61 5.58 -6.82
C ILE A 122 -16.98 6.35 -8.09
N LYS A 123 -18.28 6.62 -8.26
CA LYS A 123 -18.81 7.34 -9.43
C LYS A 123 -18.24 8.76 -9.59
N PRO A 124 -18.22 9.33 -10.81
CA PRO A 124 -17.90 10.73 -11.03
C PRO A 124 -18.66 11.68 -10.09
N GLY A 125 -17.94 12.64 -9.51
CA GLY A 125 -18.44 13.61 -8.54
C GLY A 125 -18.72 13.06 -7.14
N LYS A 126 -18.52 11.76 -6.90
CA LYS A 126 -18.72 11.15 -5.57
C LYS A 126 -17.44 11.10 -4.76
N THR A 127 -17.63 11.08 -3.45
CA THR A 127 -16.57 11.11 -2.45
C THR A 127 -16.44 9.75 -1.78
N GLY A 128 -15.20 9.30 -1.59
CA GLY A 128 -14.83 8.15 -0.79
C GLY A 128 -14.00 8.56 0.43
N LYS A 129 -13.87 7.62 1.36
CA LYS A 129 -13.06 7.77 2.58
C LYS A 129 -12.00 6.68 2.63
N LEU A 130 -10.80 7.02 3.03
CA LEU A 130 -9.70 6.10 3.25
C LEU A 130 -9.17 6.32 4.67
N LYS A 131 -9.43 5.35 5.54
CA LYS A 131 -8.99 5.40 6.94
C LYS A 131 -7.62 4.74 7.04
N VAL A 132 -6.71 5.32 7.82
CA VAL A 132 -5.37 4.79 8.07
C VAL A 132 -5.18 4.67 9.57
N SER A 133 -4.87 3.47 10.04
CA SER A 133 -4.48 3.20 11.43
C SER A 133 -2.97 2.94 11.52
N PHE A 134 -2.33 3.47 12.57
CA PHE A 134 -0.90 3.25 12.83
C PHE A 134 -0.69 2.55 14.18
N ASP A 135 -0.08 1.37 14.19
CA ASP A 135 0.32 0.68 15.42
C ASP A 135 1.73 1.13 15.85
N SER A 136 1.80 1.89 16.94
CA SER A 136 3.04 2.45 17.47
C SER A 136 3.86 1.48 18.32
N THR A 137 3.39 0.24 18.53
CA THR A 137 4.04 -0.75 19.40
C THR A 137 5.47 -1.08 18.92
N GLY A 138 6.46 -0.87 19.79
CA GLY A 138 7.87 -1.10 19.46
C GLY A 138 8.35 -0.18 18.34
N LYS A 139 7.82 1.05 18.25
CA LYS A 139 8.21 2.08 17.26
C LYS A 139 8.50 3.43 17.92
N PRO A 140 9.37 3.51 18.96
CA PRO A 140 9.68 4.77 19.63
C PRO A 140 10.30 5.81 18.68
N GLY A 141 10.19 7.09 19.04
CA GLY A 141 10.76 8.22 18.31
C GLY A 141 9.94 8.67 17.11
N MET A 142 10.57 9.48 16.25
CA MET A 142 9.93 10.05 15.07
C MET A 142 9.61 8.99 14.02
N GLN A 143 8.34 8.91 13.64
CA GLN A 143 7.81 8.01 12.63
C GLN A 143 7.24 8.82 11.47
N GLN A 144 7.62 8.45 10.25
CA GLN A 144 7.00 8.89 9.01
C GLN A 144 6.72 7.64 8.18
N LYS A 145 5.44 7.39 7.86
CA LYS A 145 5.00 6.22 7.09
C LYS A 145 4.20 6.68 5.89
N SER A 146 4.35 5.97 4.78
CA SER A 146 3.56 6.21 3.58
C SER A 146 2.47 5.16 3.42
N VAL A 147 1.37 5.55 2.77
CA VAL A 147 0.33 4.66 2.28
C VAL A 147 0.22 4.87 0.77
N THR A 148 0.52 3.84 0.00
CA THR A 148 0.41 3.85 -1.46
C THR A 148 -0.95 3.30 -1.85
N ILE A 149 -1.67 4.04 -2.67
CA ILE A 149 -2.99 3.73 -3.20
C ILE A 149 -2.81 3.42 -4.67
N THR A 150 -3.17 2.22 -5.11
CA THR A 150 -3.18 1.81 -6.51
C THR A 150 -4.60 1.86 -7.04
N CYS A 151 -4.81 2.54 -8.16
CA CYS A 151 -6.13 2.77 -8.75
C CYS A 151 -6.07 2.85 -10.27
N ASN A 152 -7.23 2.88 -10.91
CA ASN A 152 -7.36 2.97 -12.37
C ASN A 152 -7.29 4.40 -12.94
N THR A 153 -6.70 5.36 -12.20
CA THR A 153 -6.43 6.71 -12.72
C THR A 153 -5.30 6.68 -13.75
N GLN A 154 -5.13 7.76 -14.52
CA GLN A 154 -4.03 7.86 -15.49
C GLN A 154 -2.63 7.74 -14.86
N GLN A 155 -2.48 8.20 -13.61
CA GLN A 155 -1.22 8.09 -12.86
C GLN A 155 -1.03 6.70 -12.23
N GLY A 156 -2.11 5.92 -12.09
CA GLY A 156 -2.12 4.57 -11.52
C GLY A 156 -1.92 4.50 -9.99
N THR A 157 -1.24 5.49 -9.40
CA THR A 157 -0.94 5.51 -7.97
C THR A 157 -1.00 6.91 -7.34
N ASP A 158 -1.39 6.95 -6.08
CA ASP A 158 -1.31 8.11 -5.19
C ASP A 158 -0.64 7.71 -3.87
N VAL A 159 0.02 8.66 -3.20
CA VAL A 159 0.71 8.41 -1.93
C VAL A 159 0.22 9.39 -0.86
N LEU A 160 -0.08 8.84 0.32
CA LEU A 160 -0.35 9.58 1.55
C LEU A 160 0.79 9.40 2.53
N THR A 161 0.97 10.38 3.41
CA THR A 161 1.98 10.36 4.48
C THR A 161 1.30 10.54 5.84
N ILE A 162 1.67 9.70 6.80
CA ILE A 162 1.36 9.91 8.22
C ILE A 162 2.64 10.13 9.01
N LYS A 163 2.57 10.98 10.03
CA LYS A 163 3.69 11.29 10.94
C LYS A 163 3.25 11.18 12.39
N ALA A 164 4.15 10.76 13.26
CA ALA A 164 3.96 10.76 14.70
C ALA A 164 5.32 10.80 15.41
N ASN A 165 5.36 11.39 16.59
CA ASN A 165 6.46 11.21 17.54
C ASN A 165 5.99 10.23 18.63
N VAL A 166 6.63 9.07 18.71
CA VAL A 166 6.21 8.01 19.63
C VAL A 166 7.04 8.11 20.92
N ILE A 167 6.38 8.48 22.01
CA ILE A 167 6.99 8.57 23.34
C ILE A 167 7.18 7.15 23.89
N PRO A 168 8.43 6.70 24.14
CA PRO A 168 8.72 5.35 24.61
C PRO A 168 8.02 5.04 25.93
N LYS A 169 7.67 3.77 26.16
CA LYS A 169 7.27 3.31 27.50
C LYS A 169 8.46 3.46 28.46
N PRO A 170 8.23 3.78 29.74
CA PRO A 170 9.29 3.69 30.74
C PRO A 170 9.80 2.24 30.76
N VAL A 171 11.09 2.05 30.49
CA VAL A 171 11.74 0.75 30.57
C VAL A 171 11.75 0.31 32.03
N SER A 172 10.98 -0.73 32.36
CA SER A 172 11.11 -1.44 33.63
C SER A 172 12.34 -2.33 33.53
N THR A 173 13.48 -1.85 34.03
CA THR A 173 14.67 -2.67 34.23
C THR A 173 14.35 -3.69 35.33
N THR A 174 13.96 -4.91 34.96
CA THR A 174 14.02 -6.04 35.89
C THR A 174 15.49 -6.40 36.02
N GLU A 175 16.15 -5.76 36.99
CA GLU A 175 17.46 -6.14 37.47
C GLU A 175 17.31 -7.49 38.18
N ASN A 176 17.68 -8.58 37.51
CA ASN A 176 17.85 -9.88 38.16
C ASN A 176 19.07 -9.76 39.08
N GLN A 177 18.80 -9.50 40.37
CA GLN A 177 19.72 -9.80 41.47
C GLN A 177 19.59 -11.27 41.85
#